data_AF-A0A494Z744-F1
#
_entry.id   AF-A0A494Z744-F1
#
_cell.length_a   1.000
_cell.length_b   1.000
_cell.length_c   1.000
_cell.angle_alpha   90.00
_cell.angle_beta   90.00
_cell.angle_gamma   90.00
#
_symmetry.space_group_name_H-M   'P 1'
#
loop_
_entity.id
_entity.type
_entity.pdbx_description
1 polymer ?
#
loop_
_entity_poly.entity_id
_entity_poly.type
_entity_poly.pdbx_seq_one_letter_code
_entity_poly.pdbx_strand_id
1 'polypeptide(L)'
;MKISKLETGIGAVQWFIFLLANCLTIPIIVGQLFQLSPEDISGLMQRTFFIVGLSSLLSGYFGHRLPISDGPAGIWLAVFTLMGQVAMIEGITNLSNSLQLLEGSMLLAGIILLIVSITGWMEKLLSYFTPLVNGVYLTILGFQLCGIFLEGMFDVKPTSISIEMGVVLLSFSTFLLVLYLGVWGKGWLKSYAVLIGIVIGSIFFVIFYGSHPFPKKDAIFSLPEVFAWGTPKIDGSMIVSAILVAIVLILSIIASIAAMKHVLSMQSANGTRKEGTLKSSGLISGVNTILSAVFSVVGVVPYTVTASFVQLTGQKRMKPYFIASFLLAFIAFFPAIYSFFAMLPGPIANGAMLASYTTMAGIGISTVLKEPLDQRRLTILSISLSLGIGVMFLPEVVISAFPGVLQYVISNGVMVGLLTALIFEHVWKTSEV
;
A
#
# COMPACT_ATOMS: atom_id res chain seq x y z
N MET A 1 -9.31 18.36 30.09
CA MET A 1 -10.65 17.74 30.12
C MET A 1 -10.48 16.22 30.16
N LYS A 2 -10.87 15.55 31.26
CA LYS A 2 -10.85 14.07 31.34
C LYS A 2 -11.96 13.55 30.44
N ILE A 3 -11.60 12.85 29.38
CA ILE A 3 -12.57 12.32 28.42
C ILE A 3 -13.22 11.05 28.98
N SER A 4 -14.52 10.89 28.75
CA SER A 4 -15.28 9.72 29.17
C SER A 4 -14.69 8.43 28.55
N LYS A 5 -14.82 7.31 29.27
CA LYS A 5 -14.43 5.98 28.77
C LYS A 5 -15.16 5.64 27.45
N LEU A 6 -16.40 6.12 27.30
CA LEU A 6 -17.26 5.92 26.13
C LEU A 6 -16.68 6.54 24.85
N GLU A 7 -16.22 7.80 24.91
CA GLU A 7 -15.60 8.47 23.75
C GLU A 7 -14.30 7.78 23.30
N THR A 8 -13.56 7.20 24.25
CA THR A 8 -12.35 6.43 23.93
C THR A 8 -12.72 5.13 23.22
N GLY A 9 -13.79 4.45 23.65
CA GLY A 9 -14.30 3.25 23.01
C GLY A 9 -14.79 3.50 21.58
N ILE A 10 -15.60 4.54 21.37
CA ILE A 10 -16.10 4.91 20.03
C ILE A 10 -14.93 5.23 19.09
N GLY A 11 -13.95 6.02 19.54
CA GLY A 11 -12.77 6.32 18.73
C GLY A 11 -11.96 5.06 18.38
N ALA A 12 -11.89 4.07 19.28
CA ALA A 12 -11.16 2.83 19.02
C ALA A 12 -11.88 1.99 17.96
N VAL A 13 -13.21 1.93 18.00
CA VAL A 13 -13.99 1.26 16.94
C VAL A 13 -13.80 1.95 15.60
N GLN A 14 -13.82 3.29 15.56
CA GLN A 14 -13.59 4.05 14.33
C GLN A 14 -12.21 3.76 13.73
N TRP A 15 -11.16 3.79 14.56
CA TRP A 15 -9.81 3.43 14.14
C TRP A 15 -9.70 1.98 13.69
N PHE A 16 -10.36 1.05 14.37
CA PHE A 16 -10.33 -0.37 14.03
C PHE A 16 -10.96 -0.62 12.67
N ILE A 17 -12.12 -0.02 12.40
CA ILE A 17 -12.80 -0.09 11.11
C ILE A 17 -11.92 0.53 10.01
N PHE A 18 -11.27 1.67 10.29
CA PHE A 18 -10.37 2.33 9.34
C PHE A 18 -9.14 1.46 9.02
N LEU A 19 -8.47 0.92 10.04
CA LEU A 19 -7.34 0.01 9.90
C LEU A 19 -7.72 -1.22 9.06
N LEU A 20 -8.82 -1.86 9.44
CA LEU A 20 -9.34 -3.05 8.76
C LEU A 20 -9.63 -2.76 7.28
N ALA A 21 -10.37 -1.68 6.99
CA ALA A 21 -10.71 -1.29 5.62
C ALA A 21 -9.49 -1.12 4.71
N ASN A 22 -8.37 -0.67 5.26
CA ASN A 22 -7.15 -0.34 4.53
C ASN A 22 -6.21 -1.54 4.34
N CYS A 23 -6.44 -2.68 5.01
CA CYS A 23 -5.59 -3.86 4.87
C CYS A 23 -6.30 -5.11 4.31
N LEU A 24 -7.63 -5.08 4.17
CA LEU A 24 -8.42 -6.24 3.70
C LEU A 24 -8.14 -6.66 2.26
N THR A 25 -7.95 -5.70 1.35
CA THR A 25 -7.98 -5.96 -0.10
C THR A 25 -6.67 -6.55 -0.61
N ILE A 26 -5.55 -6.13 -0.05
CA ILE A 26 -4.21 -6.46 -0.56
C ILE A 26 -3.92 -7.98 -0.51
N PRO A 27 -4.22 -8.72 0.57
CA PRO A 27 -4.08 -10.17 0.58
C PRO A 27 -4.88 -10.87 -0.53
N ILE A 28 -6.07 -10.37 -0.84
CA ILE A 28 -6.95 -10.92 -1.87
C ILE A 28 -6.36 -10.68 -3.26
N ILE A 29 -5.89 -9.45 -3.51
CA ILE A 29 -5.27 -9.06 -4.79
C ILE A 29 -3.99 -9.86 -5.02
N VAL A 30 -3.12 -9.97 -4.01
CA VAL A 30 -1.93 -10.83 -4.09
C VAL A 30 -2.32 -12.29 -4.30
N GLY A 31 -3.37 -12.76 -3.63
CA GLY A 31 -3.94 -14.08 -3.85
C GLY A 31 -4.33 -14.34 -5.29
N GLN A 32 -5.01 -13.39 -5.94
CA GLN A 32 -5.37 -13.49 -7.36
C GLN A 32 -4.13 -13.46 -8.28
N LEU A 33 -3.20 -12.53 -8.03
CA LEU A 33 -1.98 -12.37 -8.83
C LEU A 33 -1.13 -13.65 -8.86
N PHE A 34 -1.03 -14.34 -7.72
CA PHE A 34 -0.22 -15.56 -7.57
C PHE A 34 -1.06 -16.85 -7.61
N GLN A 35 -2.38 -16.76 -7.88
CA GLN A 35 -3.31 -17.89 -7.89
C GLN A 35 -3.22 -18.77 -6.64
N LEU A 36 -3.12 -18.12 -5.48
CA LEU A 36 -3.03 -18.79 -4.20
C LEU A 36 -4.33 -19.51 -3.87
N SER A 37 -4.22 -20.59 -3.10
CA SER A 37 -5.40 -21.30 -2.60
C SER A 37 -6.19 -20.41 -1.63
N PRO A 38 -7.50 -20.66 -1.43
CA PRO A 38 -8.28 -19.93 -0.43
C PRO A 38 -7.70 -20.02 1.00
N GLU A 39 -7.01 -21.11 1.31
CA GLU A 39 -6.31 -21.30 2.57
C GLU A 39 -5.08 -20.39 2.70
N ASP A 40 -4.29 -20.27 1.64
CA ASP A 40 -3.12 -19.39 1.59
C ASP A 40 -3.52 -17.92 1.66
N ILE A 41 -4.61 -17.53 0.98
CA ILE A 41 -5.18 -16.17 1.07
C ILE A 41 -5.64 -15.88 2.50
N SER A 42 -6.31 -16.84 3.14
CA SER A 42 -6.69 -16.76 4.55
C SER A 42 -5.48 -16.61 5.48
N GLY A 43 -4.42 -17.41 5.26
CA GLY A 43 -3.16 -17.29 5.99
C GLY A 43 -2.45 -15.95 5.75
N LEU A 44 -2.47 -15.43 4.52
CA LEU A 44 -1.91 -14.11 4.18
C LEU A 44 -2.71 -12.97 4.84
N MET A 45 -4.03 -13.08 4.86
CA MET A 45 -4.92 -12.14 5.57
C MET A 45 -4.59 -12.10 7.06
N GLN A 46 -4.44 -13.27 7.69
CA GLN A 46 -4.05 -13.41 9.09
C GLN A 46 -2.76 -12.64 9.39
N ARG A 47 -1.69 -12.97 8.66
CA ARG A 47 -0.36 -12.38 8.86
C ARG A 47 -0.39 -10.87 8.58
N THR A 48 -1.19 -10.43 7.61
CA THR A 48 -1.36 -9.01 7.29
C THR A 48 -2.03 -8.25 8.43
N PHE A 49 -3.12 -8.75 9.03
CA PHE A 49 -3.73 -8.11 10.20
C PHE A 49 -2.76 -8.00 11.37
N PHE A 50 -2.00 -9.07 11.62
CA PHE A 50 -0.99 -9.09 12.67
C PHE A 50 0.08 -8.02 12.45
N ILE A 51 0.69 -7.99 11.27
CA ILE A 51 1.77 -7.05 10.95
C ILE A 51 1.27 -5.60 10.85
N VAL A 52 0.10 -5.35 10.28
CA VAL A 52 -0.47 -3.99 10.20
C VAL A 52 -0.77 -3.45 11.61
N GLY A 53 -1.35 -4.28 12.49
CA GLY A 53 -1.62 -3.89 13.87
C GLY A 53 -0.31 -3.66 14.66
N LEU A 54 0.64 -4.59 14.55
CA LEU A 54 1.93 -4.51 15.23
C LEU A 54 2.78 -3.32 14.76
N SER A 55 2.90 -3.12 13.45
CA SER A 55 3.63 -2.00 12.85
C SER A 55 3.06 -0.65 13.30
N SER A 56 1.73 -0.50 13.23
CA SER A 56 1.02 0.67 13.73
C SER A 56 1.31 0.96 15.22
N LEU A 57 1.37 -0.08 16.06
CA LEU A 57 1.75 0.06 17.47
C LEU A 57 3.21 0.52 17.61
N LEU A 58 4.15 -0.14 16.94
CA LEU A 58 5.58 0.17 17.00
C LEU A 58 5.85 1.60 16.49
N SER A 59 5.29 1.96 15.33
CA SER A 59 5.43 3.28 14.71
C SER A 59 4.82 4.39 15.59
N GLY A 60 3.69 4.08 16.25
CA GLY A 60 3.04 5.00 17.18
C GLY A 60 3.76 5.17 18.53
N TYR A 61 4.48 4.16 19.05
CA TYR A 61 5.20 4.27 20.32
C TYR A 61 6.66 4.75 20.15
N PHE A 62 7.38 4.14 19.22
CA PHE A 62 8.82 4.30 19.05
C PHE A 62 9.19 5.06 17.78
N GLY A 63 8.33 5.07 16.76
CA GLY A 63 8.56 5.71 15.47
C GLY A 63 8.21 7.19 15.46
N HIS A 64 7.19 7.56 14.68
CA HIS A 64 6.74 8.95 14.47
C HIS A 64 5.91 9.52 15.63
N ARG A 65 5.31 8.67 16.48
CA ARG A 65 4.47 9.08 17.64
C ARG A 65 3.24 9.92 17.30
N LEU A 66 2.71 9.72 16.10
CA LEU A 66 1.49 10.35 15.58
C LEU A 66 0.41 9.27 15.37
N PRO A 67 -0.89 9.62 15.31
CA PRO A 67 -1.94 8.64 15.05
C PRO A 67 -2.00 8.38 13.53
N ILE A 68 -0.99 7.71 12.99
CA ILE A 68 -0.88 7.36 11.56
C ILE A 68 -0.97 5.85 11.49
N SER A 69 -1.94 5.31 10.76
CA SER A 69 -2.07 3.88 10.52
C SER A 69 -0.98 3.46 9.55
N ASP A 70 -0.32 2.34 9.84
CA ASP A 70 0.48 1.63 8.85
C ASP A 70 -0.46 0.75 8.02
N GLY A 71 -0.04 0.37 6.82
CA GLY A 71 -0.79 -0.52 5.93
C GLY A 71 0.09 -1.03 4.78
N PRO A 72 -0.34 -2.04 4.00
CA PRO A 72 0.47 -2.60 2.92
C PRO A 72 0.82 -1.55 1.87
N ALA A 73 2.10 -1.40 1.51
CA ALA A 73 2.52 -0.33 0.63
C ALA A 73 2.17 -0.63 -0.83
N GLY A 74 1.54 0.33 -1.52
CA GLY A 74 1.21 0.20 -2.94
C GLY A 74 2.43 -0.03 -3.84
N ILE A 75 3.60 0.51 -3.48
CA ILE A 75 4.84 0.24 -4.21
C ILE A 75 5.23 -1.24 -4.18
N TRP A 76 5.00 -1.94 -3.06
CA TRP A 76 5.23 -3.37 -3.00
C TRP A 76 4.22 -4.11 -3.87
N LEU A 77 2.96 -3.69 -3.93
CA LEU A 77 1.98 -4.31 -4.82
C LEU A 77 2.41 -4.23 -6.30
N ALA A 78 3.01 -3.12 -6.72
CA ALA A 78 3.58 -3.00 -8.07
C ALA A 78 4.71 -4.02 -8.32
N VAL A 79 5.61 -4.21 -7.34
CA VAL A 79 6.69 -5.21 -7.42
C VAL A 79 6.14 -6.64 -7.38
N PHE A 80 5.14 -6.92 -6.56
CA PHE A 80 4.46 -8.21 -6.48
C PHE A 80 3.78 -8.57 -7.79
N THR A 81 3.11 -7.61 -8.43
CA THR A 81 2.46 -7.83 -9.73
C THR A 81 3.48 -8.25 -10.78
N LEU A 82 4.60 -7.53 -10.84
CA LEU A 82 5.68 -7.78 -11.78
C LEU A 82 6.27 -9.18 -11.61
N MET A 83 6.55 -9.57 -10.37
CA MET A 83 7.07 -10.91 -10.07
C MET A 83 6.02 -12.00 -10.26
N GLY A 84 4.73 -11.70 -10.06
CA GLY A 84 3.63 -12.59 -10.35
C GLY A 84 3.53 -12.89 -11.85
N GLN A 85 3.66 -11.87 -12.71
CA GLN A 85 3.67 -12.05 -14.17
C GLN A 85 4.83 -12.95 -14.62
N VAL A 86 6.04 -12.70 -14.13
CA VAL A 86 7.21 -13.55 -14.42
C VAL A 86 6.99 -14.99 -13.94
N ALA A 87 6.49 -15.17 -12.71
CA ALA A 87 6.20 -16.50 -12.15
C ALA A 87 5.19 -17.29 -13.01
N MET A 88 4.20 -16.61 -13.57
CA MET A 88 3.18 -17.23 -14.42
C MET A 88 3.76 -17.75 -15.74
N ILE A 89 4.78 -17.09 -16.28
CA ILE A 89 5.42 -17.45 -17.55
C ILE A 89 6.44 -18.57 -17.36
N GLU A 90 7.19 -18.52 -16.26
CA GLU A 90 8.17 -19.55 -15.91
C GLU A 90 7.53 -20.83 -15.34
N GLY A 91 6.21 -20.81 -15.09
CA GLY A 91 5.42 -21.95 -14.60
C GLY A 91 5.32 -22.06 -13.07
N ILE A 92 4.27 -22.76 -12.61
CA ILE A 92 3.85 -22.86 -11.19
C ILE A 92 4.97 -23.37 -10.27
N THR A 93 5.92 -24.16 -10.77
CA THR A 93 7.08 -24.66 -10.01
C THR A 93 7.98 -23.56 -9.45
N ASN A 94 7.92 -22.34 -10.02
CA ASN A 94 8.69 -21.18 -9.57
C ASN A 94 7.89 -20.18 -8.73
N LEU A 95 6.60 -20.44 -8.43
CA LEU A 95 5.76 -19.54 -7.63
C LEU A 95 6.33 -19.28 -6.23
N SER A 96 6.76 -20.36 -5.56
CA SER A 96 7.41 -20.28 -4.25
C SER A 96 8.74 -19.54 -4.32
N ASN A 97 9.49 -19.71 -5.42
CA ASN A 97 10.75 -19.00 -5.64
C ASN A 97 10.52 -17.49 -5.75
N SER A 98 9.51 -17.05 -6.51
CA SER A 98 9.18 -15.63 -6.66
C SER A 98 8.73 -14.99 -5.35
N LEU A 99 7.93 -15.70 -4.54
CA LEU A 99 7.52 -15.20 -3.22
C LEU A 99 8.70 -15.12 -2.22
N GLN A 100 9.60 -16.12 -2.22
CA GLN A 100 10.82 -16.12 -1.40
C GLN A 100 11.79 -15.00 -1.80
N LEU A 101 11.86 -14.71 -3.10
CA LEU A 101 12.60 -13.56 -3.61
C LEU A 101 11.95 -12.27 -3.10
N LEU A 102 10.63 -12.08 -3.24
CA LEU A 102 9.95 -10.90 -2.69
C LEU A 102 10.25 -10.67 -1.20
N GLU A 103 10.29 -11.74 -0.39
CA GLU A 103 10.72 -11.66 1.02
C GLU A 103 12.16 -11.17 1.17
N GLY A 104 13.09 -11.71 0.39
CA GLY A 104 14.48 -11.27 0.41
C GLY A 104 14.64 -9.81 0.03
N SER A 105 13.91 -9.34 -0.98
CA SER A 105 13.86 -7.92 -1.35
C SER A 105 13.30 -7.04 -0.23
N MET A 106 12.21 -7.46 0.42
CA MET A 106 11.65 -6.75 1.57
C MET A 106 12.62 -6.72 2.75
N LEU A 107 13.30 -7.83 3.04
CA LEU A 107 14.31 -7.92 4.08
C LEU A 107 15.45 -6.93 3.82
N LEU A 108 15.98 -6.91 2.59
CA LEU A 108 17.01 -5.97 2.16
C LEU A 108 16.53 -4.52 2.24
N ALA A 109 15.31 -4.22 1.79
CA ALA A 109 14.75 -2.87 1.85
C ALA A 109 14.64 -2.39 3.30
N GLY A 110 14.20 -3.27 4.22
CA GLY A 110 14.17 -2.98 5.64
C GLY A 110 15.55 -2.72 6.24
N ILE A 111 16.57 -3.50 5.85
CA ILE A 111 17.97 -3.27 6.26
C ILE A 111 18.48 -1.92 5.73
N ILE A 112 18.20 -1.59 4.46
CA ILE A 112 18.57 -0.30 3.85
C ILE A 112 17.92 0.85 4.62
N LEU A 113 16.63 0.74 4.95
CA LEU A 113 15.93 1.73 5.76
C LEU A 113 16.59 1.91 7.14
N LEU A 114 16.98 0.83 7.80
CA LEU A 114 17.72 0.89 9.07
C LEU A 114 19.03 1.66 8.90
N ILE A 115 19.85 1.29 7.90
CA ILE A 115 21.15 1.93 7.65
C ILE A 115 20.97 3.43 7.38
N VAL A 116 20.09 3.79 6.44
CA VAL A 116 19.80 5.19 6.06
C VAL A 116 19.28 6.01 7.24
N SER A 117 18.51 5.39 8.13
CA SER A 117 18.00 6.04 9.35
C SER A 117 19.08 6.22 10.41
N ILE A 118 19.94 5.21 10.64
CA ILE A 118 21.04 5.29 11.62
C ILE A 118 22.02 6.39 11.22
N THR A 119 22.40 6.42 9.94
CA THR A 119 23.36 7.40 9.39
C THR A 119 22.80 8.82 9.29
N GLY A 120 21.50 9.01 9.51
CA GLY A 120 20.83 10.32 9.39
C GLY A 120 20.65 10.79 7.94
N TRP A 121 20.83 9.89 6.97
CA TRP A 121 20.73 10.22 5.55
C TRP A 121 19.30 10.49 5.08
N MET A 122 18.28 10.08 5.84
CA MET A 122 16.88 10.42 5.51
C MET A 122 16.66 11.93 5.33
N GLU A 123 17.32 12.75 6.15
CA GLU A 123 17.18 14.22 6.06
C GLU A 123 17.90 14.80 4.84
N LYS A 124 18.96 14.15 4.37
CA LYS A 124 19.64 14.53 3.12
C LYS A 124 18.86 14.07 1.90
N LEU A 125 18.27 12.87 1.95
CA LEU A 125 17.44 12.37 0.87
C LEU A 125 16.24 13.28 0.63
N LEU A 126 15.65 13.85 1.69
CA LEU A 126 14.55 14.82 1.61
C LEU A 126 14.77 15.95 0.61
N SER A 127 15.98 16.50 0.53
CA SER A 127 16.24 17.63 -0.37
C SER A 127 16.10 17.27 -1.84
N TYR A 128 16.18 15.97 -2.17
CA TYR A 128 16.03 15.48 -3.55
C TYR A 128 14.58 15.26 -3.97
N PHE A 129 13.62 15.31 -3.05
CA PHE A 129 12.22 15.02 -3.34
C PHE A 129 11.40 16.30 -3.31
N THR A 130 11.62 17.12 -4.34
CA THR A 130 10.82 18.33 -4.58
C THR A 130 9.35 17.96 -4.81
N PRO A 131 8.39 18.90 -4.70
CA PRO A 131 6.99 18.65 -5.02
C PRO A 131 6.78 18.08 -6.43
N LEU A 132 7.66 18.44 -7.38
CA LEU A 132 7.67 17.87 -8.72
C LEU A 132 7.97 16.36 -8.71
N VAL A 133 9.09 15.96 -8.08
CA VAL A 133 9.50 14.54 -8.01
C VAL A 133 8.46 13.69 -7.28
N ASN A 134 7.98 14.18 -6.12
CA ASN A 134 6.94 13.49 -5.35
C ASN A 134 5.63 13.35 -6.14
N GLY A 135 5.24 14.42 -6.84
CA GLY A 135 4.02 14.43 -7.64
C GLY A 135 4.10 13.49 -8.84
N VAL A 136 5.23 13.43 -9.54
CA VAL A 136 5.49 12.45 -10.62
C VAL A 136 5.35 11.02 -10.06
N TYR A 137 6.06 10.72 -8.98
CA TYR A 137 6.04 9.40 -8.35
C TYR A 137 4.61 8.95 -7.98
N LEU A 138 3.86 9.80 -7.26
CA LEU A 138 2.49 9.49 -6.83
C LEU A 138 1.53 9.32 -8.01
N THR A 139 1.70 10.13 -9.05
CA THR A 139 0.87 10.08 -10.27
C THR A 139 1.08 8.76 -11.01
N ILE A 140 2.33 8.39 -11.27
CA ILE A 140 2.66 7.15 -11.99
C ILE A 140 2.26 5.93 -11.16
N LEU A 141 2.51 5.94 -9.84
CA LEU A 141 2.11 4.84 -8.97
C LEU A 141 0.59 4.67 -8.95
N GLY A 142 -0.15 5.78 -8.93
CA GLY A 142 -1.61 5.77 -9.04
C GLY A 142 -2.08 5.10 -10.32
N PHE A 143 -1.55 5.52 -11.47
CA PHE A 143 -1.94 4.92 -12.76
C PHE A 143 -1.52 3.46 -12.90
N GLN A 144 -0.31 3.09 -12.45
CA GLN A 144 0.15 1.70 -12.51
C GLN A 144 -0.79 0.76 -11.75
N LEU A 145 -1.15 1.13 -10.53
CA LEU A 145 -2.00 0.31 -9.69
C LEU A 145 -3.45 0.33 -10.18
N CYS A 146 -3.93 1.43 -10.76
CA CYS A 146 -5.23 1.44 -11.45
C CYS A 146 -5.30 0.39 -12.57
N GLY A 147 -4.22 0.20 -13.35
CA GLY A 147 -4.14 -0.86 -14.35
C GLY A 147 -4.29 -2.25 -13.74
N ILE A 148 -3.56 -2.52 -12.66
CA ILE A 148 -3.61 -3.80 -11.93
C ILE A 148 -5.01 -4.08 -11.38
N PHE A 149 -5.65 -3.09 -10.77
CA PHE A 149 -7.00 -3.27 -10.26
C PHE A 149 -7.99 -3.48 -11.39
N LEU A 150 -7.92 -2.70 -12.47
CA LEU A 150 -8.79 -2.88 -13.63
C LEU A 150 -8.70 -4.30 -14.17
N GLU A 151 -7.49 -4.84 -14.34
CA GLU A 151 -7.29 -6.24 -14.76
C GLU A 151 -7.93 -7.23 -13.76
N GLY A 152 -7.70 -7.04 -12.46
CA GLY A 152 -8.28 -7.87 -11.41
C GLY A 152 -9.82 -7.83 -11.30
N MET A 153 -10.48 -6.81 -11.88
CA MET A 153 -11.95 -6.75 -11.95
C MET A 153 -12.53 -7.75 -12.95
N PHE A 154 -11.75 -8.21 -13.94
CA PHE A 154 -12.19 -9.17 -14.94
C PHE A 154 -12.09 -10.63 -14.49
N ASP A 155 -11.41 -10.90 -13.37
CA ASP A 155 -11.17 -12.24 -12.81
C ASP A 155 -10.66 -13.26 -13.84
N VAL A 156 -9.81 -12.81 -14.78
CA VAL A 156 -9.33 -13.68 -15.85
C VAL A 156 -8.41 -14.75 -15.26
N LYS A 157 -8.81 -16.02 -15.40
CA LYS A 157 -7.99 -17.17 -15.01
C LYS A 157 -7.20 -17.66 -16.22
N PRO A 158 -5.93 -18.07 -16.08
CA PRO A 158 -5.12 -18.54 -17.21
C PRO A 158 -5.74 -19.74 -17.94
N THR A 159 -6.54 -20.53 -17.23
CA THR A 159 -7.18 -21.75 -17.73
C THR A 159 -8.52 -21.51 -18.41
N SER A 160 -9.09 -20.30 -18.33
CA SER A 160 -10.42 -20.01 -18.90
C SER A 160 -10.51 -18.57 -19.39
N ILE A 161 -10.76 -18.40 -20.69
CA ILE A 161 -11.00 -17.09 -21.33
C ILE A 161 -12.43 -16.56 -21.02
N SER A 162 -13.21 -17.27 -20.20
CA SER A 162 -14.57 -16.87 -19.85
C SER A 162 -14.55 -15.66 -18.91
N ILE A 163 -14.92 -14.50 -19.45
CA ILE A 163 -15.19 -13.30 -18.67
C ILE A 163 -16.67 -13.31 -18.29
N GLU A 164 -16.95 -13.38 -16.99
CA GLU A 164 -18.31 -13.24 -16.48
C GLU A 164 -18.72 -11.76 -16.44
N MET A 165 -19.38 -11.30 -17.49
CA MET A 165 -19.72 -9.87 -17.66
C MET A 165 -20.48 -9.28 -16.45
N GLY A 166 -21.35 -10.05 -15.79
CA GLY A 166 -22.06 -9.54 -14.61
C GLY A 166 -21.16 -9.35 -13.38
N VAL A 167 -20.08 -10.12 -13.23
CA VAL A 167 -19.05 -9.89 -12.20
C VAL A 167 -18.30 -8.59 -12.49
N VAL A 168 -17.95 -8.35 -13.75
CA VAL A 168 -17.30 -7.11 -14.20
C VAL A 168 -18.20 -5.89 -13.93
N LEU A 169 -19.48 -5.97 -14.30
CA LEU A 169 -20.45 -4.91 -14.06
C LEU A 169 -20.64 -4.62 -12.56
N LEU A 170 -20.67 -5.66 -11.73
CA LEU A 170 -20.79 -5.51 -10.29
C LEU A 170 -19.53 -4.89 -9.67
N SER A 171 -18.35 -5.30 -10.14
CA SER A 171 -17.08 -4.70 -9.73
C SER A 171 -17.00 -3.22 -10.13
N PHE A 172 -17.39 -2.88 -11.36
CA PHE A 172 -17.43 -1.49 -11.82
C PHE A 172 -18.46 -0.66 -11.05
N SER A 173 -19.61 -1.25 -10.72
CA SER A 173 -20.61 -0.62 -9.85
C SER A 173 -20.06 -0.36 -8.44
N THR A 174 -19.26 -1.29 -7.91
CA THR A 174 -18.55 -1.11 -6.63
C THR A 174 -17.56 0.06 -6.72
N PHE A 175 -16.76 0.13 -7.79
CA PHE A 175 -15.87 1.25 -8.05
C PHE A 175 -16.61 2.60 -8.05
N LEU A 176 -17.72 2.70 -8.80
CA LEU A 176 -18.54 3.92 -8.87
C LEU A 176 -19.15 4.28 -7.50
N LEU A 177 -19.60 3.29 -6.73
CA LEU A 177 -20.13 3.51 -5.39
C LEU A 177 -19.05 4.06 -4.44
N VAL A 178 -17.84 3.47 -4.45
CA VAL A 178 -16.73 3.94 -3.60
C VAL A 178 -16.32 5.35 -4.01
N LEU A 179 -16.20 5.65 -5.31
CA LEU A 179 -15.94 7.01 -5.78
C LEU A 179 -17.03 7.97 -5.35
N TYR A 180 -18.30 7.58 -5.50
CA TYR A 180 -19.43 8.43 -5.14
C TYR A 180 -19.39 8.82 -3.65
N LEU A 181 -19.20 7.82 -2.78
CA LEU A 181 -19.08 8.03 -1.33
C LEU A 181 -17.80 8.80 -0.96
N GLY A 182 -16.68 8.56 -1.65
CA GLY A 182 -15.41 9.24 -1.40
C GLY A 182 -15.42 10.72 -1.80
N VAL A 183 -16.09 11.07 -2.91
CA VAL A 183 -16.18 12.44 -3.40
C VAL A 183 -17.30 13.21 -2.72
N TRP A 184 -18.54 12.70 -2.80
CA TRP A 184 -19.75 13.41 -2.35
C TRP A 184 -20.29 12.95 -1.00
N GLY A 185 -19.78 11.85 -0.43
CA GLY A 185 -20.17 11.40 0.90
C GLY A 185 -19.81 12.41 1.99
N LYS A 186 -20.53 12.35 3.11
CA LYS A 186 -20.35 13.25 4.26
C LYS A 186 -19.89 12.47 5.49
N GLY A 187 -18.98 13.08 6.26
CA GLY A 187 -18.48 12.55 7.54
C GLY A 187 -17.97 11.11 7.44
N TRP A 188 -18.63 10.20 8.15
CA TRP A 188 -18.27 8.78 8.23
C TRP A 188 -18.41 8.03 6.89
N LEU A 189 -19.42 8.33 6.07
CA LEU A 189 -19.62 7.67 4.77
C LEU A 189 -18.41 7.86 3.84
N LYS A 190 -17.82 9.07 3.86
CA LYS A 190 -16.61 9.39 3.11
C LYS A 190 -15.38 8.68 3.67
N SER A 191 -15.26 8.61 5.00
CA SER A 191 -14.13 8.00 5.69
C SER A 191 -14.06 6.48 5.52
N TYR A 192 -15.21 5.83 5.31
CA TYR A 192 -15.34 4.37 5.18
C TYR A 192 -15.86 3.94 3.80
N ALA A 193 -15.76 4.81 2.78
CA ALA A 193 -16.29 4.57 1.45
C ALA A 193 -15.84 3.21 0.87
N VAL A 194 -14.55 2.88 1.01
CA VAL A 194 -13.95 1.63 0.54
C VAL A 194 -14.60 0.41 1.20
N LEU A 195 -14.70 0.40 2.53
CA LEU A 195 -15.30 -0.71 3.27
C LEU A 195 -16.78 -0.88 2.94
N ILE A 196 -17.53 0.23 2.86
CA ILE A 196 -18.95 0.23 2.50
C ILE A 196 -19.12 -0.35 1.10
N GLY A 197 -18.29 0.06 0.14
CA GLY A 197 -18.31 -0.48 -1.22
C GLY A 197 -18.01 -1.98 -1.25
N ILE A 198 -16.98 -2.43 -0.54
CA ILE A 198 -16.63 -3.86 -0.45
C ILE A 198 -17.79 -4.66 0.15
N VAL A 199 -18.38 -4.21 1.26
CA VAL A 199 -19.48 -4.90 1.93
C VAL A 199 -20.70 -5.00 1.01
N ILE A 200 -21.13 -3.87 0.44
CA ILE A 200 -22.30 -3.83 -0.46
C ILE A 200 -22.06 -4.66 -1.71
N GLY A 201 -20.90 -4.49 -2.37
CA GLY A 201 -20.53 -5.24 -3.57
C GLY A 201 -20.45 -6.74 -3.30
N SER A 202 -19.91 -7.14 -2.14
CA SER A 202 -19.81 -8.56 -1.76
C SER A 202 -21.18 -9.17 -1.45
N ILE A 203 -22.08 -8.42 -0.81
CA ILE A 203 -23.47 -8.88 -0.58
C ILE A 203 -24.16 -9.17 -1.92
N PHE A 204 -24.09 -8.23 -2.87
CA PHE A 204 -24.65 -8.44 -4.20
C PHE A 204 -23.97 -9.60 -4.94
N PHE A 205 -22.66 -9.74 -4.81
CA PHE A 205 -21.93 -10.85 -5.41
C PHE A 205 -22.47 -12.18 -4.89
N VAL A 206 -22.62 -12.34 -3.58
CA VAL A 206 -23.14 -13.56 -2.96
C VAL A 206 -24.59 -13.84 -3.39
N ILE A 207 -25.43 -12.83 -3.54
CA ILE A 207 -26.82 -12.98 -3.98
C ILE A 207 -26.91 -13.54 -5.41
N PHE A 208 -26.05 -13.05 -6.32
CA PHE A 208 -26.12 -13.43 -7.75
C PHE A 208 -25.26 -14.63 -8.12
N TYR A 209 -24.11 -14.81 -7.48
CA TYR A 209 -23.08 -15.79 -7.84
C TYR A 209 -22.80 -16.82 -6.74
N GLY A 210 -23.40 -16.65 -5.56
CA GLY A 210 -23.16 -17.52 -4.41
C GLY A 210 -21.90 -17.15 -3.62
N SER A 211 -21.72 -17.80 -2.47
CA SER A 211 -20.55 -17.62 -1.61
C SER A 211 -19.48 -18.66 -1.91
N HIS A 212 -18.22 -18.27 -1.80
CA HIS A 212 -17.11 -19.22 -1.75
C HIS A 212 -17.23 -20.11 -0.50
N PRO A 213 -16.76 -21.37 -0.56
CA PRO A 213 -16.75 -22.25 0.61
C PRO A 213 -15.89 -21.65 1.72
N PHE A 214 -16.37 -21.74 2.96
CA PHE A 214 -15.61 -21.28 4.12
C PHE A 214 -14.32 -22.10 4.25
N PRO A 215 -13.13 -21.48 4.33
CA PRO A 215 -11.88 -22.20 4.55
C PRO A 215 -11.97 -22.99 5.86
N LYS A 216 -11.86 -24.33 5.80
CA LYS A 216 -11.97 -25.19 6.99
C LYS A 216 -10.76 -24.97 7.89
N LYS A 217 -10.96 -24.28 9.02
CA LYS A 217 -9.99 -24.23 10.13
C LYS A 217 -10.73 -24.57 11.42
N ASP A 218 -10.44 -25.75 11.96
CA ASP A 218 -11.08 -26.25 13.20
C ASP A 218 -10.49 -25.61 14.47
N ALA A 219 -9.31 -24.99 14.35
CA ALA A 219 -8.65 -24.33 15.45
C ALA A 219 -9.36 -23.01 15.84
N ILE A 220 -9.63 -22.84 17.13
CA ILE A 220 -10.15 -21.57 17.68
C ILE A 220 -9.04 -20.51 17.73
N PHE A 221 -7.78 -20.95 17.85
CA PHE A 221 -6.60 -20.11 17.97
C PHE A 221 -5.50 -20.59 17.02
N SER A 222 -4.86 -19.68 16.29
CA SER A 222 -3.72 -19.96 15.41
C SER A 222 -2.69 -18.85 15.50
N LEU A 223 -1.41 -19.23 15.61
CA LEU A 223 -0.32 -18.25 15.55
C LEU A 223 -0.04 -17.88 14.07
N PRO A 224 0.30 -16.62 13.77
CA PRO A 224 0.78 -16.24 12.44
C PRO A 224 2.10 -16.94 12.13
N GLU A 225 2.15 -17.65 11.00
CA GLU A 225 3.35 -18.36 10.57
C GLU A 225 4.46 -17.40 10.14
N VAL A 226 5.69 -17.76 10.47
CA VAL A 226 6.91 -17.10 9.99
C VAL A 226 7.43 -17.84 8.76
N PHE A 227 7.94 -17.11 7.77
CA PHE A 227 8.48 -17.66 6.54
C PHE A 227 7.51 -18.62 5.84
N ALA A 228 6.24 -18.23 5.76
CA ALA A 228 5.17 -19.07 5.21
C ALA A 228 5.34 -19.33 3.70
N TRP A 229 6.05 -18.45 2.97
CA TRP A 229 6.43 -18.72 1.57
C TRP A 229 7.77 -19.49 1.45
N GLY A 230 8.42 -19.78 2.58
CA GLY A 230 9.72 -20.44 2.71
C GLY A 230 10.82 -19.50 3.15
N THR A 231 12.08 -19.95 3.08
CA THR A 231 13.22 -19.12 3.48
C THR A 231 13.51 -18.03 2.44
N PRO A 232 13.75 -16.77 2.85
CA PRO A 232 14.01 -15.68 1.92
C PRO A 232 15.21 -15.96 1.03
N LYS A 233 15.06 -15.68 -0.26
CA LYS A 233 16.14 -15.77 -1.26
C LYS A 233 16.53 -14.39 -1.72
N ILE A 234 17.82 -14.21 -1.99
CA ILE A 234 18.36 -12.95 -2.49
C ILE A 234 19.10 -13.22 -3.79
N ASP A 235 18.80 -12.42 -4.80
CA ASP A 235 19.58 -12.32 -6.02
C ASP A 235 20.09 -10.87 -6.23
N GLY A 236 20.97 -10.67 -7.21
CA GLY A 236 21.54 -9.35 -7.48
C GLY A 236 20.51 -8.30 -7.95
N SER A 237 19.45 -8.73 -8.63
CA SER A 237 18.36 -7.87 -9.09
C SER A 237 17.49 -7.35 -7.94
N MET A 238 17.29 -8.17 -6.91
CA MET A 238 16.52 -7.83 -5.73
C MET A 238 17.13 -6.68 -4.95
N ILE A 239 18.46 -6.53 -4.97
CA ILE A 239 19.15 -5.42 -4.32
C ILE A 239 18.71 -4.09 -4.94
N VAL A 240 18.64 -4.02 -6.27
CA VAL A 240 18.22 -2.80 -6.98
C VAL A 240 16.75 -2.50 -6.69
N SER A 241 15.90 -3.52 -6.73
CA SER A 241 14.49 -3.40 -6.34
C SER A 241 14.35 -2.87 -4.90
N ALA A 242 15.06 -3.47 -3.96
CA ALA A 242 15.05 -3.11 -2.54
C ALA A 242 15.52 -1.67 -2.29
N ILE A 243 16.59 -1.21 -2.97
CA ILE A 243 17.07 0.18 -2.85
C ILE A 243 15.98 1.16 -3.30
N LEU A 244 15.38 0.90 -4.46
CA LEU A 244 14.38 1.79 -5.04
C LEU A 244 13.09 1.82 -4.22
N VAL A 245 12.63 0.65 -3.76
CA VAL A 245 11.48 0.57 -2.86
C VAL A 245 11.80 1.27 -1.53
N ALA A 246 12.99 1.09 -0.96
CA ALA A 246 13.38 1.78 0.27
C ALA A 246 13.33 3.31 0.11
N ILE A 247 13.80 3.85 -1.03
CA ILE A 247 13.66 5.28 -1.35
C ILE A 247 12.20 5.71 -1.32
N VAL A 248 11.32 4.96 -2.00
CA VAL A 248 9.89 5.26 -2.06
C VAL A 248 9.21 5.18 -0.68
N LEU A 249 9.60 4.20 0.15
CA LEU A 249 9.10 4.06 1.51
C LEU A 249 9.50 5.26 2.37
N ILE A 250 10.73 5.78 2.22
CA ILE A 250 11.17 7.01 2.89
C ILE A 250 10.22 8.17 2.56
N LEU A 251 9.85 8.35 1.28
CA LEU A 251 8.90 9.41 0.88
C LEU A 251 7.54 9.27 1.52
N SER A 252 7.06 8.02 1.60
CA SER A 252 5.77 7.73 2.20
C SER A 252 5.77 8.05 3.70
N ILE A 253 6.87 7.76 4.42
CA ILE A 253 7.06 8.15 5.82
C ILE A 253 7.01 9.67 5.97
N ILE A 254 7.75 10.40 5.12
CA ILE A 254 7.79 11.86 5.15
C ILE A 254 6.42 12.46 4.86
N ALA A 255 5.78 12.03 3.77
CA ALA A 255 4.52 12.57 3.30
C ALA A 255 3.39 12.34 4.31
N SER A 256 3.33 11.16 4.91
CA SER A 256 2.34 10.82 5.93
C SER A 256 2.53 11.62 7.22
N ILE A 257 3.78 11.78 7.69
CA ILE A 257 4.10 12.62 8.86
C ILE A 257 3.74 14.08 8.58
N ALA A 258 4.14 14.62 7.43
CA ALA A 258 3.86 16.01 7.05
C ALA A 258 2.35 16.26 6.93
N ALA A 259 1.61 15.37 6.27
CA ALA A 259 0.16 15.47 6.14
C ALA A 259 -0.54 15.42 7.50
N MET A 260 -0.12 14.50 8.38
CA MET A 260 -0.68 14.39 9.72
C MET A 260 -0.38 15.63 10.57
N LYS A 261 0.85 16.16 10.53
CA LYS A 261 1.21 17.39 11.25
C LYS A 261 0.38 18.59 10.79
N HIS A 262 0.16 18.72 9.48
CA HIS A 262 -0.69 19.77 8.93
C HIS A 262 -2.15 19.65 9.42
N VAL A 263 -2.71 18.44 9.47
CA VAL A 263 -4.07 18.24 10.01
C VAL A 263 -4.13 18.56 11.51
N LEU A 264 -3.13 18.14 12.27
CA LEU A 264 -3.06 18.38 13.71
C LEU A 264 -2.86 19.87 14.05
N SER A 265 -2.11 20.63 13.25
CA SER A 265 -1.93 22.07 13.47
C SER A 265 -3.23 22.86 13.23
N MET A 266 -4.00 22.50 12.20
CA MET A 266 -5.31 23.11 11.92
C MET A 266 -6.35 22.81 13.01
N GLN A 267 -6.22 21.68 13.70
CA GLN A 267 -7.18 21.20 14.71
C GLN A 267 -6.74 21.41 16.17
N SER A 268 -5.58 22.03 16.41
CA SER A 268 -5.03 22.18 17.76
C SER A 268 -4.51 23.59 18.00
N ALA A 269 -5.21 24.35 18.85
CA ALA A 269 -4.78 25.69 19.27
C ALA A 269 -3.75 25.70 20.41
N ASN A 270 -3.48 24.58 21.10
CA ASN A 270 -2.50 24.52 22.18
C ASN A 270 -2.15 23.06 22.55
N GLY A 271 -0.87 22.68 22.43
CA GLY A 271 -0.36 21.42 22.98
C GLY A 271 0.95 20.98 22.35
N THR A 272 2.05 21.09 23.10
CA THR A 272 3.37 20.53 22.76
C THR A 272 3.36 19.01 22.90
N ARG A 273 2.97 18.31 21.84
CA ARG A 273 3.04 16.85 21.80
C ARG A 273 4.48 16.41 21.56
N LYS A 274 4.97 15.40 22.29
CA LYS A 274 6.29 14.82 22.07
C LYS A 274 6.27 13.95 20.80
N GLU A 275 6.65 14.54 19.68
CA GLU A 275 6.71 13.88 18.38
C GLU A 275 7.96 13.00 18.25
N GLY A 276 7.89 12.00 17.38
CA GLY A 276 9.05 11.24 16.94
C GLY A 276 9.91 12.04 15.96
N THR A 277 11.15 11.58 15.75
CA THR A 277 12.03 12.15 14.72
C THR A 277 11.87 11.38 13.42
N LEU A 278 12.33 11.97 12.30
CA LEU A 278 12.36 11.25 11.03
C LEU A 278 13.23 10.00 11.13
N LYS A 279 14.37 10.12 11.82
CA LYS A 279 15.25 8.99 12.16
C LYS A 279 14.53 7.87 12.92
N SER A 280 13.79 8.17 13.99
CA SER A 280 13.07 7.11 14.73
C SER A 280 11.95 6.50 13.87
N SER A 281 11.30 7.30 13.04
CA SER A 281 10.27 6.84 12.10
C SER A 281 10.84 5.88 11.05
N GLY A 282 11.98 6.21 10.45
CA GLY A 282 12.65 5.34 9.48
C GLY A 282 13.22 4.07 10.10
N LEU A 283 13.77 4.13 11.32
CA LEU A 283 14.23 2.95 12.05
C LEU A 283 13.08 1.95 12.24
N ILE A 284 11.95 2.42 12.76
CA ILE A 284 10.79 1.55 12.99
C ILE A 284 10.16 1.10 11.67
N SER A 285 10.12 1.93 10.63
CA SER A 285 9.68 1.49 9.31
C SER A 285 10.58 0.40 8.73
N GLY A 286 11.90 0.47 8.95
CA GLY A 286 12.85 -0.58 8.57
C GLY A 286 12.57 -1.89 9.32
N VAL A 287 12.37 -1.82 10.64
CA VAL A 287 11.95 -2.98 11.45
C VAL A 287 10.63 -3.56 10.96
N ASN A 288 9.63 -2.72 10.70
CA ASN A 288 8.32 -3.17 10.22
C ASN A 288 8.41 -3.82 8.84
N THR A 289 9.28 -3.32 7.96
CA THR A 289 9.52 -3.93 6.64
C THR A 289 10.21 -5.30 6.77
N ILE A 290 11.17 -5.44 7.69
CA ILE A 290 11.78 -6.74 8.03
C ILE A 290 10.73 -7.69 8.61
N LEU A 291 9.88 -7.23 9.51
CA LEU A 291 8.79 -8.04 10.06
C LEU A 291 7.80 -8.47 8.97
N SER A 292 7.51 -7.60 8.00
CA SER A 292 6.72 -7.99 6.83
C SER A 292 7.35 -9.13 6.03
N ALA A 293 8.67 -9.09 5.83
CA ALA A 293 9.40 -10.19 5.18
C ALA A 293 9.35 -11.49 6.02
N VAL A 294 9.59 -11.39 7.33
CA VAL A 294 9.61 -12.54 8.25
C VAL A 294 8.24 -13.22 8.36
N PHE A 295 7.16 -12.45 8.36
CA PHE A 295 5.80 -12.99 8.37
C PHE A 295 5.21 -13.15 6.96
N SER A 296 6.03 -12.98 5.92
CA SER A 296 5.66 -13.29 4.54
C SER A 296 4.39 -12.54 4.10
N VAL A 297 4.37 -11.22 4.32
CA VAL A 297 3.28 -10.31 3.93
C VAL A 297 3.84 -9.18 3.07
N VAL A 298 2.95 -8.48 2.36
CA VAL A 298 3.31 -7.24 1.65
C VAL A 298 3.87 -6.21 2.65
N GLY A 299 5.03 -5.63 2.33
CA GLY A 299 5.70 -4.64 3.17
C GLY A 299 4.79 -3.48 3.56
N VAL A 300 4.83 -3.07 4.83
CA VAL A 300 3.96 -2.03 5.36
C VAL A 300 4.62 -0.65 5.37
N VAL A 301 3.78 0.39 5.30
CA VAL A 301 4.21 1.79 5.32
C VAL A 301 3.16 2.67 6.01
N PRO A 302 3.55 3.78 6.65
CA PRO A 302 2.58 4.76 7.17
C PRO A 302 1.70 5.35 6.06
N TYR A 303 0.39 5.33 6.24
CA TYR A 303 -0.59 5.77 5.25
C TYR A 303 -0.91 7.25 5.34
N THR A 304 -0.65 7.98 4.24
CA THR A 304 -0.98 9.41 4.09
C THR A 304 -2.49 9.67 4.20
N VAL A 305 -3.34 8.73 3.75
CA VAL A 305 -4.81 8.84 3.84
C VAL A 305 -5.32 8.90 5.29
N THR A 306 -4.51 8.47 6.26
CA THR A 306 -4.84 8.58 7.68
C THR A 306 -5.05 10.02 8.12
N ALA A 307 -4.32 10.97 7.53
CA ALA A 307 -4.48 12.39 7.82
C ALA A 307 -5.90 12.86 7.45
N SER A 308 -6.43 12.45 6.30
CA SER A 308 -7.80 12.74 5.87
C SER A 308 -8.84 12.13 6.82
N PHE A 309 -8.61 10.90 7.28
CA PHE A 309 -9.47 10.26 8.29
C PHE A 309 -9.50 11.06 9.59
N VAL A 310 -8.35 11.46 10.12
CA VAL A 310 -8.27 12.27 11.35
C VAL A 310 -8.89 13.65 11.14
N GLN A 311 -8.73 14.25 9.96
CA GLN A 311 -9.34 15.53 9.63
C GLN A 311 -10.88 15.46 9.68
N LEU A 312 -11.46 14.40 9.11
CA LEU A 312 -12.92 14.23 9.03
C LEU A 312 -13.54 13.75 10.34
N THR A 313 -12.86 12.89 11.10
CA THR A 313 -13.40 12.28 12.32
C THR A 313 -13.00 13.00 13.60
N GLY A 314 -11.97 13.84 13.56
CA GLY A 314 -11.40 14.50 14.74
C GLY A 314 -10.65 13.56 15.70
N GLN A 315 -10.39 12.31 15.31
CA GLN A 315 -9.76 11.29 16.16
C GLN A 315 -8.24 11.46 16.30
N LYS A 316 -7.78 12.59 16.83
CA LYS A 316 -6.37 12.94 17.02
C LYS A 316 -5.64 12.22 18.16
N ARG A 317 -6.36 11.46 18.99
CA ARG A 317 -5.85 10.86 20.24
C ARG A 317 -5.15 9.52 19.98
N MET A 318 -4.03 9.28 20.66
CA MET A 318 -3.29 8.01 20.55
C MET A 318 -3.96 6.84 21.24
N LYS A 319 -4.66 7.06 22.35
CA LYS A 319 -5.23 5.95 23.12
C LYS A 319 -6.25 5.13 22.30
N PRO A 320 -7.25 5.75 21.63
CA PRO A 320 -8.14 5.01 20.73
C PRO A 320 -7.40 4.31 19.59
N TYR A 321 -6.43 5.00 18.97
CA TYR A 321 -5.57 4.46 17.91
C TYR A 321 -4.83 3.19 18.38
N PHE A 322 -4.15 3.22 19.53
CA PHE A 322 -3.42 2.06 20.06
C PHE A 322 -4.34 0.89 20.43
N ILE A 323 -5.52 1.17 20.99
CA ILE A 323 -6.51 0.10 21.27
C ILE A 323 -6.91 -0.57 19.96
N ALA A 324 -7.19 0.19 18.91
CA ALA A 324 -7.55 -0.34 17.61
C ALA A 324 -6.42 -1.14 16.95
N SER A 325 -5.19 -0.64 16.96
CA SER A 325 -4.02 -1.36 16.41
C SER A 325 -3.75 -2.66 17.15
N PHE A 326 -3.90 -2.66 18.48
CA PHE A 326 -3.82 -3.88 19.29
C PHE A 326 -4.94 -4.85 18.95
N LEU A 327 -6.19 -4.39 18.85
CA LEU A 327 -7.32 -5.23 18.47
C LEU A 327 -7.12 -5.85 17.08
N LEU A 328 -6.60 -5.10 16.10
CA LEU A 328 -6.30 -5.64 14.77
C LEU A 328 -5.23 -6.75 14.84
N ALA A 329 -4.14 -6.53 15.57
CA ALA A 329 -3.13 -7.56 15.77
C ALA A 329 -3.70 -8.78 16.52
N PHE A 330 -4.62 -8.55 17.46
CA PHE A 330 -5.21 -9.59 18.29
C PHE A 330 -6.23 -10.46 17.54
N ILE A 331 -7.03 -9.89 16.63
CA ILE A 331 -7.98 -10.70 15.84
C ILE A 331 -7.27 -11.68 14.90
N ALA A 332 -6.00 -11.41 14.55
CA ALA A 332 -5.20 -12.32 13.73
C ALA A 332 -4.96 -13.69 14.39
N PHE A 333 -5.20 -13.83 15.69
CA PHE A 333 -5.08 -15.12 16.35
C PHE A 333 -6.32 -16.00 16.19
N PHE A 334 -7.43 -15.50 15.62
CA PHE A 334 -8.71 -16.20 15.55
C PHE A 334 -9.08 -16.57 14.10
N PRO A 335 -8.96 -17.85 13.72
CA PRO A 335 -9.20 -18.32 12.35
C PRO A 335 -10.54 -17.96 11.75
N ALA A 336 -11.59 -18.00 12.56
CA ALA A 336 -12.93 -17.62 12.12
C ALA A 336 -13.00 -16.20 11.53
N ILE A 337 -12.23 -15.26 12.09
CA ILE A 337 -12.29 -13.84 11.69
C ILE A 337 -11.59 -13.62 10.36
N TYR A 338 -10.32 -14.03 10.23
CA TYR A 338 -9.57 -13.78 9.00
C TYR A 338 -10.02 -14.69 7.84
N SER A 339 -10.51 -15.91 8.11
CA SER A 339 -11.12 -16.76 7.07
C SER A 339 -12.43 -16.17 6.55
N PHE A 340 -13.24 -15.53 7.39
CA PHE A 340 -14.43 -14.82 6.94
C PHE A 340 -14.07 -13.69 5.96
N PHE A 341 -13.06 -12.89 6.28
CA PHE A 341 -12.62 -11.81 5.38
C PHE A 341 -11.92 -12.32 4.11
N ALA A 342 -11.32 -13.51 4.14
CA ALA A 342 -10.72 -14.12 2.95
C ALA A 342 -11.76 -14.57 1.90
N MET A 343 -13.04 -14.65 2.25
CA MET A 343 -14.13 -14.98 1.32
C MET A 343 -14.57 -13.80 0.46
N LEU A 344 -14.05 -12.59 0.72
CA LEU A 344 -14.37 -11.41 -0.05
C LEU A 344 -14.01 -11.62 -1.52
N PRO A 345 -14.92 -11.39 -2.49
CA PRO A 345 -14.64 -11.63 -3.89
C PRO A 345 -13.57 -10.68 -4.41
N GLY A 346 -12.54 -11.23 -5.04
CA GLY A 346 -11.43 -10.46 -5.58
C GLY A 346 -11.83 -9.35 -6.55
N PRO A 347 -12.76 -9.56 -7.50
CA PRO A 347 -13.23 -8.49 -8.39
C PRO A 347 -13.80 -7.28 -7.64
N ILE A 348 -14.54 -7.51 -6.55
CA ILE A 348 -15.12 -6.43 -5.72
C ILE A 348 -14.02 -5.67 -4.97
N ALA A 349 -13.04 -6.40 -4.42
CA ALA A 349 -11.88 -5.79 -3.77
C ALA A 349 -11.08 -4.90 -4.74
N ASN A 350 -10.85 -5.37 -5.97
CA ASN A 350 -10.19 -4.59 -7.03
C ASN A 350 -10.98 -3.33 -7.39
N GLY A 351 -12.29 -3.43 -7.62
CA GLY A 351 -13.14 -2.26 -7.92
C GLY A 351 -13.10 -1.20 -6.81
N ALA A 352 -13.10 -1.63 -5.53
CA ALA A 352 -12.98 -0.71 -4.41
C ALA A 352 -11.59 -0.04 -4.31
N MET A 353 -10.51 -0.78 -4.62
CA MET A 353 -9.15 -0.25 -4.61
C MET A 353 -8.88 0.70 -5.78
N LEU A 354 -9.46 0.43 -6.95
CA LEU A 354 -9.38 1.32 -8.11
C LEU A 354 -9.85 2.75 -7.77
N ALA A 355 -10.94 2.87 -7.01
CA ALA A 355 -11.44 4.17 -6.56
C ALA A 355 -10.45 4.89 -5.64
N SER A 356 -9.83 4.17 -4.71
CA SER A 356 -8.84 4.71 -3.77
C SER A 356 -7.61 5.21 -4.52
N TYR A 357 -7.08 4.42 -5.45
CA TYR A 357 -5.87 4.79 -6.20
C TYR A 357 -6.11 5.83 -7.30
N THR A 358 -7.33 5.95 -7.81
CA THR A 358 -7.74 7.09 -8.66
C THR A 358 -7.57 8.41 -7.90
N THR A 359 -7.97 8.48 -6.62
CA THR A 359 -7.75 9.69 -5.81
C THR A 359 -6.27 9.93 -5.52
N MET A 360 -5.47 8.87 -5.38
CA MET A 360 -4.01 8.98 -5.18
C MET A 360 -3.31 9.61 -6.40
N ALA A 361 -3.70 9.22 -7.62
CA ALA A 361 -3.19 9.87 -8.83
C ALA A 361 -3.50 11.38 -8.84
N GLY A 362 -4.72 11.76 -8.43
CA GLY A 362 -5.11 13.16 -8.24
C GLY A 362 -4.27 13.90 -7.20
N ILE A 363 -3.92 13.26 -6.08
CA ILE A 363 -3.01 13.81 -5.06
C ILE A 363 -1.60 14.02 -5.65
N GLY A 364 -1.13 13.12 -6.52
CA GLY A 364 0.13 13.28 -7.24
C GLY A 364 0.14 14.53 -8.09
N ILE A 365 -0.89 14.71 -8.93
CA ILE A 365 -1.06 15.91 -9.78
C ILE A 365 -1.15 17.17 -8.90
N SER A 366 -1.97 17.16 -7.84
CA SER A 366 -2.09 18.28 -6.92
C SER A 366 -0.76 18.61 -6.21
N THR A 367 0.09 17.61 -5.96
CA THR A 367 1.41 17.81 -5.34
C THR A 367 2.36 18.50 -6.30
N VAL A 368 2.34 18.16 -7.59
CA VAL A 368 3.11 18.89 -8.62
C VAL A 368 2.73 20.36 -8.64
N LEU A 369 1.43 20.65 -8.52
CA LEU A 369 0.85 22.00 -8.59
C LEU A 369 1.03 22.86 -7.34
N LYS A 370 1.71 22.36 -6.29
CA LYS A 370 2.04 23.17 -5.09
C LYS A 370 3.02 24.30 -5.39
N GLU A 371 3.73 24.20 -6.49
CA GLU A 371 4.65 25.21 -6.99
C GLU A 371 4.36 25.44 -8.49
N PRO A 372 4.65 26.63 -9.04
CA PRO A 372 4.28 26.96 -10.41
C PRO A 372 4.97 26.07 -11.44
N LEU A 373 4.23 25.69 -12.48
CA LEU A 373 4.73 24.95 -13.63
C LEU A 373 5.36 25.91 -14.65
N ASP A 374 6.64 26.24 -14.45
CA ASP A 374 7.45 26.88 -15.49
C ASP A 374 7.76 25.89 -16.64
N GLN A 375 8.34 26.40 -17.73
CA GLN A 375 8.66 25.58 -18.91
C GLN A 375 9.59 24.40 -18.57
N ARG A 376 10.56 24.61 -17.67
CA ARG A 376 11.51 23.59 -17.24
C ARG A 376 10.78 22.46 -16.50
N ARG A 377 10.05 22.79 -15.45
CA ARG A 377 9.30 21.83 -14.62
C ARG A 377 8.23 21.11 -15.43
N LEU A 378 7.54 21.81 -16.32
CA LEU A 378 6.57 21.20 -17.22
C LEU A 378 7.24 20.18 -18.16
N THR A 379 8.44 20.49 -18.66
CA THR A 379 9.23 19.57 -19.48
C THR A 379 9.66 18.34 -18.68
N ILE A 380 10.19 18.54 -17.46
CA ILE A 380 10.61 17.45 -16.57
C ILE A 380 9.42 16.56 -16.21
N LEU A 381 8.27 17.15 -15.85
CA LEU A 381 7.02 16.44 -15.60
C LEU A 381 6.63 15.58 -16.80
N SER A 382 6.60 16.19 -17.99
CA SER A 382 6.16 15.53 -19.23
C SER A 382 7.07 14.36 -19.58
N ILE A 383 8.39 14.54 -19.59
CA ILE A 383 9.35 13.47 -19.90
C ILE A 383 9.23 12.33 -18.88
N SER A 384 9.13 12.65 -17.59
CA SER A 384 9.05 11.65 -16.53
C SER A 384 7.76 10.83 -16.59
N LEU A 385 6.62 11.49 -16.84
CA LEU A 385 5.34 10.80 -17.03
C LEU A 385 5.33 9.98 -18.32
N SER A 386 5.81 10.52 -19.44
CA SER A 386 5.85 9.81 -20.73
C SER A 386 6.74 8.58 -20.68
N LEU A 387 7.93 8.67 -20.09
CA LEU A 387 8.82 7.51 -19.97
C LEU A 387 8.29 6.51 -18.94
N GLY A 388 7.89 6.98 -17.75
CA GLY A 388 7.42 6.10 -16.68
C GLY A 388 6.12 5.37 -17.03
N ILE A 389 5.13 6.04 -17.62
CA ILE A 389 3.91 5.38 -18.08
C ILE A 389 4.17 4.60 -19.37
N GLY A 390 4.99 5.13 -20.28
CA GLY A 390 5.29 4.52 -21.58
C GLY A 390 5.91 3.13 -21.47
N VAL A 391 6.82 2.91 -20.50
CA VAL A 391 7.43 1.59 -20.31
C VAL A 391 6.43 0.52 -19.87
N MET A 392 5.29 0.90 -19.28
CA MET A 392 4.24 -0.05 -18.88
C MET A 392 3.51 -0.64 -20.09
N PHE A 393 3.62 -0.01 -21.27
CA PHE A 393 3.05 -0.52 -22.51
C PHE A 393 4.04 -1.35 -23.33
N LEU A 394 5.29 -1.51 -22.87
CA LEU A 394 6.28 -2.29 -23.59
C LEU A 394 5.93 -3.79 -23.49
N PRO A 395 5.90 -4.51 -24.63
CA PRO A 395 5.76 -5.95 -24.61
C PRO A 395 6.92 -6.61 -23.85
N GLU A 396 6.62 -7.71 -23.18
CA GLU A 396 7.61 -8.40 -22.35
C GLU A 396 8.82 -8.90 -23.14
N VAL A 397 8.65 -9.27 -24.41
CA VAL A 397 9.77 -9.64 -25.29
C VAL A 397 10.83 -8.53 -25.36
N VAL A 398 10.40 -7.26 -25.33
CA VAL A 398 11.31 -6.10 -25.31
C VAL A 398 12.03 -6.01 -23.96
N ILE A 399 11.30 -6.22 -22.86
CA ILE A 399 11.85 -6.18 -21.50
C ILE A 399 12.89 -7.30 -21.32
N SER A 400 12.58 -8.52 -21.76
CA SER A 400 13.46 -9.69 -21.64
C SER A 400 14.78 -9.56 -22.42
N ALA A 401 14.84 -8.65 -23.39
CA ALA A 401 16.05 -8.39 -24.17
C ALA A 401 17.08 -7.55 -23.40
N PHE A 402 16.70 -6.89 -22.30
CA PHE A 402 17.64 -6.12 -21.48
C PHE A 402 18.47 -7.02 -20.57
N PRO A 403 19.70 -6.60 -20.17
CA PRO A 403 20.46 -7.27 -19.12
C PRO A 403 19.69 -7.32 -17.79
N GLY A 404 19.78 -8.43 -17.05
CA GLY A 404 18.89 -8.75 -15.91
C GLY A 404 18.54 -7.59 -14.97
N VAL A 405 19.52 -6.85 -14.44
CA VAL A 405 19.25 -5.71 -13.53
C VAL A 405 18.42 -4.60 -14.18
N LEU A 406 18.65 -4.33 -15.47
CA LEU A 406 17.89 -3.31 -16.21
C LEU A 406 16.45 -3.76 -16.49
N GLN A 407 16.20 -5.07 -16.58
CA GLN A 407 14.85 -5.60 -16.75
C GLN A 407 13.95 -5.14 -15.61
N TYR A 408 14.39 -5.24 -14.35
CA TYR A 408 13.61 -4.83 -13.17
C TYR A 408 13.33 -3.33 -13.09
N VAL A 409 14.26 -2.51 -13.56
CA VAL A 409 14.05 -1.06 -13.57
C VAL A 409 13.07 -0.68 -14.68
N ILE A 410 13.25 -1.21 -15.89
CA ILE A 410 12.45 -0.86 -17.06
C ILE A 410 11.03 -1.41 -16.96
N SER A 411 10.87 -2.61 -16.41
CA SER A 411 9.56 -3.23 -16.18
C SER A 411 8.74 -2.51 -15.10
N ASN A 412 9.34 -1.59 -14.34
CA ASN A 412 8.66 -0.81 -13.32
C ASN A 412 8.56 0.67 -13.72
N GLY A 413 7.40 1.05 -14.23
CA GLY A 413 7.17 2.42 -14.68
C GLY A 413 7.30 3.49 -13.61
N VAL A 414 6.98 3.19 -12.35
CA VAL A 414 7.24 4.08 -11.22
C VAL A 414 8.74 4.35 -11.05
N MET A 415 9.57 3.32 -11.18
CA MET A 415 11.03 3.47 -11.08
C MET A 415 11.57 4.33 -12.22
N VAL A 416 11.19 4.05 -13.46
CA VAL A 416 11.65 4.81 -14.63
C VAL A 416 11.26 6.28 -14.49
N GLY A 417 10.00 6.56 -14.15
CA GLY A 417 9.52 7.93 -13.98
C GLY A 417 10.18 8.65 -12.81
N LEU A 418 10.36 7.98 -11.67
CA LEU A 418 11.01 8.57 -10.50
C LEU A 418 12.48 8.90 -10.77
N LEU A 419 13.24 7.97 -11.35
CA LEU A 419 14.65 8.19 -11.69
C LEU A 419 14.79 9.30 -12.73
N THR A 420 13.92 9.32 -13.73
CA THR A 420 13.89 10.40 -14.73
C THR A 420 13.66 11.76 -14.04
N ALA A 421 12.63 11.87 -13.20
CA ALA A 421 12.34 13.12 -12.49
C ALA A 421 13.50 13.55 -11.59
N LEU A 422 14.09 12.62 -10.83
CA LEU A 422 15.24 12.89 -9.96
C LEU A 422 16.45 13.40 -10.76
N ILE A 423 16.82 12.70 -11.83
CA ILE A 423 17.98 13.05 -12.65
C ILE A 423 17.77 14.43 -13.26
N PHE A 424 16.65 14.65 -13.96
CA PHE A 424 16.42 15.92 -14.65
C PHE A 424 16.27 17.08 -13.67
N GLU A 425 15.54 16.92 -12.56
CA GLU A 425 15.36 18.00 -11.58
C GLU A 425 16.68 18.45 -10.95
N HIS A 426 17.64 17.55 -10.73
CA HIS A 426 18.90 17.90 -10.06
C HIS A 426 20.04 18.26 -11.00
N VAL A 427 20.05 17.68 -12.21
CA VAL A 427 21.08 17.96 -13.21
C VAL A 427 20.75 19.21 -14.01
N TRP A 428 19.48 19.41 -14.39
CA TRP A 428 19.03 20.60 -15.10
C TRP A 428 18.88 21.75 -14.10
N LYS A 429 19.98 22.38 -13.73
CA LYS A 429 19.94 23.60 -12.91
C LYS A 429 19.32 24.73 -13.71
N THR A 430 18.44 25.50 -13.08
CA THR A 430 18.00 26.80 -13.60
C THR A 430 19.23 27.68 -13.80
N SER A 431 19.36 28.27 -14.99
CA SER A 431 20.27 29.40 -15.18
C SER A 431 19.72 30.57 -14.35
N GLU A 432 20.31 30.74 -13.17
CA GLU A 432 20.19 31.86 -12.21
C GLU A 432 18.85 31.99 -11.45
N VAL A 433 18.94 31.90 -10.12
CA VAL A 433 19.01 33.10 -9.25
C VAL A 433 20.16 32.90 -8.26
#